data_AF-A0A7K2M1S8-F1
#
_entry.id   AF-A0A7K2M1S8-F1
#
_cell.length_a   1.000
_cell.length_b   1.000
_cell.length_c   1.000
_cell.angle_alpha   90.00
_cell.angle_beta   90.00
_cell.angle_gamma   90.00
#
_symmetry.space_group_name_H-M   'P 1'
#
loop_
_entity.id
_entity.type
_entity.pdbx_description
1 polymer ?
#
loop_
_entity_poly.entity_id
_entity_poly.type
_entity_poly.pdbx_seq_one_letter_code
_entity_poly.pdbx_strand_id
1 'polypeptide(L)'
;GDALGAPAENLKPSEIRARWGRITGYVAERPAGTDDTEYALFSGLLLARHGSALTPAHVEAAWHEHIADRAEGPFRGAGFSERGTLENLRRGLAAPVSAQHRHAWSDGLAMRAAPFGVFAAGRPAEAARLVAVDGSVSHEGEGIHGGRAVAAG
;
A
#
# COMPACT_ATOMS: atom_id res chain seq x y z
N GLY A 1 -3.45 7.18 11.46
CA GLY A 1 -3.59 5.80 11.95
C GLY A 1 -2.21 5.23 12.19
N ASP A 2 -1.50 5.01 11.10
CA ASP A 2 -0.09 4.62 11.00
C ASP A 2 0.81 5.09 12.17
N ALA A 3 1.27 6.35 12.20
CA ALA A 3 2.24 6.82 13.19
C ALA A 3 1.82 6.67 14.67
N LEU A 4 0.52 6.55 14.94
CA LEU A 4 -0.02 6.28 16.28
C LEU A 4 0.06 4.78 16.63
N GLY A 5 -0.19 3.92 15.66
CA GLY A 5 -0.23 2.46 15.80
C GLY A 5 1.12 1.79 15.69
N ALA A 6 2.06 2.35 14.91
CA ALA A 6 3.37 1.75 14.63
C ALA A 6 4.15 1.30 15.89
N PRO A 7 4.19 2.07 17.00
CA PRO A 7 4.89 1.62 18.21
C PRO A 7 4.26 0.39 18.89
N ALA A 8 2.98 0.13 18.62
CA ALA A 8 2.21 -0.98 19.17
C ALA A 8 2.08 -2.17 18.20
N GLU A 9 2.65 -2.07 17.00
CA GLU A 9 2.65 -3.13 16.01
C GLU A 9 3.30 -4.40 16.58
N ASN A 10 2.73 -5.57 16.26
CA ASN A 10 3.17 -6.89 16.74
C ASN A 10 3.10 -7.11 18.27
N LEU A 11 2.53 -6.19 19.05
CA LEU A 11 2.30 -6.37 20.47
C LEU A 11 0.91 -6.95 20.75
N LYS A 12 0.81 -7.80 21.76
CA LYS A 12 -0.48 -8.28 22.27
C LYS A 12 -1.22 -7.14 22.98
N PRO A 13 -2.57 -7.16 23.01
CA PRO A 13 -3.34 -6.19 23.78
C PRO A 13 -2.95 -6.08 25.26
N SER A 14 -2.47 -7.17 25.87
CA SER A 14 -1.97 -7.16 27.25
C SER A 14 -0.66 -6.38 27.41
N GLU A 15 0.24 -6.47 26.44
CA GLU A 15 1.53 -5.76 26.44
C GLU A 15 1.32 -4.27 26.21
N ILE A 16 0.43 -3.92 25.27
CA ILE A 16 0.01 -2.52 25.04
C ILE A 16 -0.57 -1.92 26.33
N ARG A 17 -1.48 -2.64 26.99
CA ARG A 17 -2.08 -2.18 28.26
C ARG A 17 -1.06 -2.04 29.38
N ALA A 18 -0.12 -2.98 29.50
CA ALA A 18 0.92 -2.93 30.54
C ALA A 18 1.86 -1.73 30.33
N ARG A 19 2.15 -1.37 29.07
CA ARG A 19 3.11 -0.31 28.75
C ARG A 19 2.49 1.09 28.72
N TRP A 20 1.26 1.21 28.20
CA TRP A 20 0.64 2.53 27.95
C TRP A 20 -0.81 2.63 28.44
N GLY A 21 -1.40 1.58 28.98
CA GLY A 21 -2.84 1.54 29.28
C GLY A 21 -3.67 1.67 28.00
N ARG A 22 -4.47 2.73 27.90
CA ARG A 22 -5.19 3.09 26.67
C ARG A 22 -4.41 4.15 25.92
N ILE A 23 -3.97 3.83 24.70
CA ILE A 23 -3.37 4.82 23.79
C ILE A 23 -4.46 5.83 23.38
N THR A 24 -4.23 7.10 23.68
CA THR A 24 -5.12 8.24 23.30
C THR A 24 -4.38 9.33 22.52
N GLY A 25 -3.07 9.17 22.33
CA GLY A 25 -2.19 10.07 21.59
C GLY A 25 -0.86 9.38 21.30
N TYR A 26 0.08 10.08 20.65
CA TYR A 26 1.36 9.49 20.26
C TYR A 26 2.18 9.05 21.48
N VAL A 27 2.71 7.82 21.40
CA VAL A 27 3.53 7.20 22.46
C VAL A 27 5.01 7.15 22.12
N ALA A 28 5.38 7.43 20.88
CA ALA A 28 6.76 7.58 20.46
C ALA A 28 7.21 9.05 20.63
N GLU A 29 8.45 9.26 21.07
CA GLU A 29 9.04 10.61 21.21
C GLU A 29 9.11 11.36 19.88
N ARG A 30 9.30 10.63 18.77
CA ARG A 30 9.33 11.15 17.41
C ARG A 30 8.40 10.30 16.53
N PRO A 31 7.10 10.64 16.49
CA PRO A 31 6.14 9.92 15.66
C PRO A 31 6.49 10.05 14.18
N ALA A 32 6.48 8.95 13.44
CA ALA A 32 6.73 8.91 12.00
C ALA A 32 5.79 7.89 11.36
N GLY A 33 5.45 8.11 10.09
CA GLY A 33 4.74 7.11 9.29
C GLY A 33 5.65 5.96 8.88
N THR A 34 5.03 4.85 8.50
CA THR A 34 5.64 3.65 7.93
C THR A 34 5.41 3.60 6.43
N ASP A 35 5.59 2.41 5.86
CA ASP A 35 5.25 2.09 4.49
C ASP A 35 3.77 2.36 4.17
N ASP A 36 2.83 2.25 5.12
CA ASP A 36 1.43 2.67 4.92
C ASP A 36 1.33 4.10 4.35
N THR A 37 2.00 5.06 4.99
CA THR A 37 1.99 6.46 4.56
C THR A 37 2.75 6.65 3.24
N GLU A 38 3.91 6.00 3.09
CA GLU A 38 4.73 6.11 1.88
C GLU A 38 4.00 5.56 0.64
N TYR A 39 3.32 4.42 0.77
CA TYR A 39 2.52 3.82 -0.30
C TYR A 39 1.24 4.61 -0.59
N ALA A 40 0.61 5.22 0.42
CA ALA A 40 -0.50 6.13 0.17
C ALA A 40 -0.05 7.36 -0.64
N LEU A 41 1.14 7.90 -0.36
CA LEU A 41 1.74 8.97 -1.16
C LEU A 41 2.03 8.51 -2.59
N PHE A 42 2.59 7.30 -2.76
CA PHE A 42 2.80 6.68 -4.08
C PHE A 42 1.49 6.61 -4.90
N SER A 43 0.41 6.08 -4.31
CA SER A 43 -0.92 6.03 -4.95
C SER A 43 -1.45 7.43 -5.29
N GLY A 44 -1.24 8.40 -4.39
CA GLY A 44 -1.61 9.80 -4.61
C GLY A 44 -0.87 10.43 -5.80
N LEU A 45 0.44 10.17 -5.94
CA LEU A 45 1.25 10.67 -7.05
C LEU A 45 0.80 10.10 -8.40
N LEU A 46 0.46 8.81 -8.45
CA LEU A 46 -0.11 8.17 -9.63
C LEU A 46 -1.42 8.86 -10.07
N LEU A 47 -2.32 9.13 -9.13
CA LEU A 47 -3.58 9.81 -9.40
C LEU A 47 -3.38 11.28 -9.80
N ALA A 48 -2.46 11.99 -9.16
CA ALA A 48 -2.14 13.37 -9.53
C ALA A 48 -1.60 13.47 -10.96
N ARG A 49 -0.82 12.47 -11.41
CA ARG A 49 -0.21 12.46 -12.75
C ARG A 49 -1.14 11.95 -13.84
N HIS A 50 -1.90 10.89 -13.57
CA HIS A 50 -2.66 10.17 -14.61
C HIS A 50 -4.18 10.26 -14.43
N GLY A 51 -4.66 10.62 -13.23
CA GLY A 51 -6.08 10.69 -12.91
C GLY A 51 -6.84 9.41 -13.29
N SER A 52 -8.03 9.59 -13.89
CA SER A 52 -8.84 8.48 -14.38
C SER A 52 -8.19 7.68 -15.53
N ALA A 53 -7.18 8.23 -16.20
CA ALA A 53 -6.44 7.54 -17.26
C ALA A 53 -5.30 6.65 -16.73
N LEU A 54 -5.27 6.35 -15.41
CA LEU A 54 -4.33 5.41 -14.83
C LEU A 54 -4.43 4.03 -15.49
N THR A 55 -3.28 3.45 -15.85
CA THR A 55 -3.16 2.13 -16.49
C THR A 55 -2.13 1.28 -15.72
N PRO A 56 -2.14 -0.05 -15.86
CA PRO A 56 -1.12 -0.90 -15.24
C PRO A 56 0.31 -0.52 -15.64
N ALA A 57 0.52 -0.10 -16.89
CA ALA A 57 1.84 0.35 -17.37
C ALA A 57 2.31 1.64 -16.67
N HIS A 58 1.40 2.57 -16.35
CA HIS A 58 1.76 3.74 -15.55
C HIS A 58 2.19 3.35 -14.13
N VAL A 59 1.49 2.39 -13.53
CA VAL A 59 1.79 1.88 -12.19
C VAL A 59 3.14 1.17 -12.19
N GLU A 60 3.36 0.25 -13.12
CA GLU A 60 4.62 -0.49 -13.27
C GLU A 60 5.82 0.45 -13.46
N ALA A 61 5.70 1.46 -14.33
CA ALA A 61 6.74 2.46 -14.51
C ALA A 61 7.05 3.22 -13.21
N ALA A 62 6.02 3.59 -12.43
CA ALA A 62 6.20 4.24 -11.15
C ALA A 62 6.82 3.31 -10.10
N TRP A 63 6.49 2.01 -10.10
CA TRP A 63 7.15 1.02 -9.26
C TRP A 63 8.65 0.95 -9.54
N HIS A 64 9.05 0.95 -10.81
CA HIS A 64 10.47 1.03 -11.18
C HIS A 64 11.13 2.32 -10.70
N GLU A 65 10.54 3.48 -11.01
CA GLU A 65 11.09 4.81 -10.70
C GLU A 65 11.22 5.07 -9.19
N HIS A 66 10.23 4.66 -8.40
CA HIS A 66 10.10 5.06 -7.01
C HIS A 66 10.47 3.95 -6.01
N ILE A 67 10.41 2.68 -6.40
CA ILE A 67 10.51 1.55 -5.47
C ILE A 67 11.62 0.57 -5.87
N ALA A 68 11.62 0.07 -7.11
CA ALA A 68 12.49 -1.04 -7.51
C ALA A 68 13.95 -0.63 -7.77
N ASP A 69 14.16 0.55 -8.36
CA ASP A 69 15.46 0.99 -8.88
C ASP A 69 16.20 1.98 -7.96
N ARG A 70 15.61 2.34 -6.82
CA ARG A 70 16.29 3.18 -5.82
C ARG A 70 17.30 2.33 -5.03
N ALA A 71 18.58 2.64 -5.22
CA ALA A 71 19.73 2.05 -4.51
C ALA A 71 19.81 2.45 -3.02
N GLU A 72 18.91 3.31 -2.52
CA GLU A 72 18.91 3.81 -1.15
C GLU A 72 18.14 2.88 -0.21
N GLY A 73 18.83 1.83 0.26
CA GLY A 73 18.46 1.12 1.49
C GLY A 73 17.08 0.48 1.48
N PRO A 74 16.68 -0.16 2.59
CA PRO A 74 15.35 -0.73 2.67
C PRO A 74 14.36 0.44 2.66
N PHE A 75 13.30 0.37 1.84
CA PHE A 75 11.98 0.67 2.39
C PHE A 75 11.88 -0.15 3.68
N ARG A 76 12.23 0.46 4.82
CA ARG A 76 12.34 -0.20 6.12
C ARG A 76 10.93 -0.50 6.58
N GLY A 77 10.35 -1.57 6.05
CA GLY A 77 8.96 -1.90 6.29
C GLY A 77 8.32 -2.71 5.18
N ALA A 78 8.84 -2.66 3.94
CA ALA A 78 8.20 -3.28 2.78
C ALA A 78 7.65 -4.67 3.14
N GLY A 79 6.31 -4.73 3.16
CA GLY A 79 5.55 -5.91 3.49
C GLY A 79 5.95 -7.11 2.65
N PHE A 80 5.48 -8.28 3.06
CA PHE A 80 5.83 -9.54 2.39
C PHE A 80 5.42 -9.55 0.90
N SER A 81 4.40 -8.78 0.52
CA SER A 81 3.89 -8.69 -0.84
C SER A 81 4.76 -7.84 -1.74
N GLU A 82 5.16 -6.67 -1.25
CA GLU A 82 6.00 -5.70 -1.94
C GLU A 82 7.34 -6.35 -2.32
N ARG A 83 7.90 -7.19 -1.43
CA ARG A 83 9.11 -7.96 -1.72
C ARG A 83 8.92 -8.97 -2.85
N GLY A 84 7.81 -9.69 -2.87
CA GLY A 84 7.48 -10.63 -3.94
C GLY A 84 7.31 -9.93 -5.28
N THR A 85 6.62 -8.80 -5.28
CA THR A 85 6.45 -7.93 -6.45
C THR A 85 7.80 -7.45 -6.99
N LEU A 86 8.67 -6.92 -6.12
CA LEU A 86 9.99 -6.42 -6.50
C LEU A 86 10.88 -7.49 -7.10
N GLU A 87 10.83 -8.72 -6.57
CA GLU A 87 11.59 -9.82 -7.15
C GLU A 87 11.08 -10.19 -8.56
N ASN A 88 9.78 -10.21 -8.76
CA ASN A 88 9.19 -10.44 -10.09
C ASN A 88 9.54 -9.32 -11.08
N LEU A 89 9.44 -8.05 -10.69
CA LEU A 89 9.81 -6.90 -11.53
C LEU A 89 11.29 -6.93 -11.91
N ARG A 90 12.19 -7.28 -10.98
CA ARG A 90 13.64 -7.43 -11.25
C ARG A 90 13.96 -8.57 -12.21
N ARG A 91 13.07 -9.55 -12.35
CA ARG A 91 13.15 -10.63 -13.34
C ARG A 91 12.53 -10.23 -14.69
N GLY A 92 12.03 -9.00 -14.83
CA GLY A 92 11.38 -8.50 -16.04
C GLY A 92 9.93 -8.96 -16.22
N LEU A 93 9.28 -9.42 -15.15
CA LEU A 93 7.86 -9.78 -15.19
C LEU A 93 7.00 -8.54 -15.01
N ALA A 94 6.03 -8.35 -15.89
CA ALA A 94 5.07 -7.24 -15.87
C ALA A 94 3.73 -7.66 -15.26
N ALA A 95 2.87 -6.68 -14.97
CA ALA A 95 1.51 -6.95 -14.53
C ALA A 95 0.72 -7.76 -15.59
N PRO A 96 -0.13 -8.73 -15.19
CA PRO A 96 -0.45 -9.10 -13.81
C PRO A 96 0.50 -10.16 -13.22
N VAL A 97 1.48 -10.65 -13.97
CA VAL A 97 2.39 -11.72 -13.51
C VAL A 97 3.29 -11.24 -12.38
N SER A 98 3.63 -9.94 -12.34
CA SER A 98 4.39 -9.34 -11.25
C SER A 98 3.72 -9.53 -9.87
N ALA A 99 2.39 -9.62 -9.82
CA ALA A 99 1.62 -9.86 -8.61
C ALA A 99 1.55 -11.34 -8.18
N GLN A 100 2.04 -12.29 -8.99
CA GLN A 100 1.97 -13.72 -8.67
C GLN A 100 3.10 -14.11 -7.71
N HIS A 101 2.82 -13.99 -6.41
CA HIS A 101 3.68 -14.44 -5.32
C HIS A 101 2.86 -14.85 -4.10
N ARG A 102 3.49 -15.58 -3.17
CA ARG A 102 2.84 -16.23 -2.01
C ARG A 102 2.01 -15.31 -1.10
N HIS A 103 2.28 -14.01 -1.13
CA HIS A 103 1.74 -13.03 -0.19
C HIS A 103 0.74 -12.05 -0.80
N ALA A 104 0.47 -12.13 -2.11
CA ALA A 104 -0.34 -11.16 -2.87
C ALA A 104 -1.79 -10.93 -2.38
N TRP A 105 -2.25 -11.71 -1.40
CA TRP A 105 -3.51 -11.57 -0.68
C TRP A 105 -3.48 -10.60 0.50
N SER A 106 -2.30 -10.05 0.87
CA SER A 106 -2.15 -9.18 2.04
C SER A 106 -2.93 -7.87 1.94
N ASP A 107 -2.99 -7.13 3.05
CA ASP A 107 -3.59 -5.80 3.17
C ASP A 107 -2.74 -4.66 2.58
N GLY A 108 -1.55 -4.93 2.03
CA GLY A 108 -0.66 -3.93 1.43
C GLY A 108 -1.29 -3.02 0.36
N LEU A 109 -2.30 -3.51 -0.38
CA LEU A 109 -3.11 -2.67 -1.26
C LEU A 109 -4.19 -1.88 -0.51
N ALA A 110 -4.83 -2.50 0.48
CA ALA A 110 -5.89 -1.88 1.27
C ALA A 110 -5.38 -0.71 2.12
N MET A 111 -4.19 -0.83 2.73
CA MET A 111 -3.57 0.23 3.53
C MET A 111 -3.30 1.51 2.72
N ARG A 112 -3.08 1.39 1.40
CA ARG A 112 -2.82 2.51 0.49
C ARG A 112 -4.00 2.90 -0.41
N ALA A 113 -5.20 2.39 -0.12
CA ALA A 113 -6.38 2.55 -0.98
C ALA A 113 -7.10 3.90 -0.83
N ALA A 114 -6.94 4.59 0.30
CA ALA A 114 -7.64 5.84 0.61
C ALA A 114 -7.56 6.94 -0.48
N PRO A 115 -6.40 7.21 -1.12
CA PRO A 115 -6.31 8.20 -2.19
C PRO A 115 -7.27 7.96 -3.36
N PHE A 116 -7.55 6.70 -3.70
CA PHE A 116 -8.48 6.36 -4.79
C PHE A 116 -9.92 6.73 -4.45
N GLY A 117 -10.35 6.48 -3.21
CA GLY A 117 -11.68 6.88 -2.72
C GLY A 117 -11.85 8.39 -2.70
N VAL A 118 -10.82 9.12 -2.26
CA VAL A 118 -10.81 10.60 -2.27
C VAL A 118 -10.89 11.15 -3.70
N PHE A 119 -10.06 10.65 -4.61
CA PHE A 119 -10.06 11.08 -6.02
C PHE A 119 -11.38 10.79 -6.74
N ALA A 120 -11.98 9.65 -6.45
CA ALA A 120 -13.25 9.21 -7.04
C ALA A 120 -14.44 9.42 -6.11
N ALA A 121 -14.43 10.47 -5.28
CA ALA A 121 -15.52 10.79 -4.37
C ALA A 121 -16.88 10.81 -5.09
N GLY A 122 -17.87 10.12 -4.51
CA GLY A 122 -19.20 9.92 -5.10
C GLY A 122 -19.26 8.96 -6.29
N ARG A 123 -18.14 8.33 -6.67
CA ARG A 123 -17.99 7.39 -7.80
C ARG A 123 -17.31 6.08 -7.34
N PRO A 124 -17.94 5.28 -6.46
CA PRO A 124 -17.32 4.09 -5.87
C PRO A 124 -16.84 3.06 -6.91
N ALA A 125 -17.55 2.91 -8.02
CA ALA A 125 -17.13 2.03 -9.12
C ALA A 125 -15.80 2.47 -9.75
N GLU A 126 -15.56 3.78 -9.84
CA GLU A 126 -14.29 4.31 -10.34
C GLU A 126 -13.17 4.12 -9.32
N ALA A 127 -13.44 4.34 -8.04
CA ALA A 127 -12.46 4.07 -6.98
C ALA A 127 -12.01 2.60 -7.00
N ALA A 128 -12.97 1.66 -7.08
CA ALA A 128 -12.73 0.23 -7.18
C ALA A 128 -11.99 -0.18 -8.47
N ARG A 129 -12.19 0.56 -9.58
CA ARG A 129 -11.46 0.33 -10.82
C ARG A 129 -10.01 0.80 -10.71
N LEU A 130 -9.79 2.02 -10.23
CA LEU A 130 -8.45 2.62 -10.13
C LEU A 130 -7.56 1.88 -9.14
N VAL A 131 -8.08 1.51 -7.96
CA VAL A 131 -7.30 0.74 -6.98
C VAL A 131 -6.96 -0.66 -7.51
N ALA A 132 -7.82 -1.27 -8.34
CA ALA A 132 -7.52 -2.55 -8.96
C ALA A 132 -6.46 -2.42 -10.06
N VAL A 133 -6.39 -1.27 -10.74
CA VAL A 133 -5.31 -0.97 -11.68
C VAL A 133 -3.96 -0.87 -10.95
N ASP A 134 -3.89 -0.13 -9.84
CA ASP A 134 -2.69 -0.12 -8.98
C ASP A 134 -2.36 -1.53 -8.46
N GLY A 135 -3.34 -2.17 -7.84
CA GLY A 135 -3.21 -3.49 -7.27
C GLY A 135 -2.72 -4.56 -8.24
N SER A 136 -3.06 -4.47 -9.53
CA SER A 136 -2.67 -5.46 -10.54
C SER A 136 -1.15 -5.68 -10.69
N VAL A 137 -0.33 -4.73 -10.21
CA VAL A 137 1.13 -4.86 -10.22
C VAL A 137 1.63 -5.69 -9.04
N SER A 138 0.93 -5.71 -7.90
CA SER A 138 1.48 -6.22 -6.62
C SER A 138 0.58 -7.17 -5.83
N HIS A 139 -0.69 -7.28 -6.18
CA HIS A 139 -1.70 -8.03 -5.44
C HIS A 139 -2.63 -8.79 -6.39
N GLU A 140 -3.16 -9.92 -5.91
CA GLU A 140 -4.15 -10.74 -6.61
C GLU A 140 -5.20 -11.28 -5.62
N GLY A 141 -6.31 -11.77 -6.15
CA GLY A 141 -7.38 -12.37 -5.33
C GLY A 141 -7.84 -11.45 -4.20
N GLU A 142 -7.75 -11.94 -2.96
CA GLU A 142 -8.18 -11.23 -1.75
C GLU A 142 -7.50 -9.87 -1.57
N GLY A 143 -6.26 -9.69 -2.02
CA GLY A 143 -5.57 -8.40 -1.93
C GLY A 143 -6.29 -7.33 -2.76
N ILE A 144 -6.73 -7.69 -3.97
CA ILE A 144 -7.54 -6.81 -4.84
C ILE A 144 -8.93 -6.57 -4.24
N HIS A 145 -9.56 -7.60 -3.68
CA HIS A 145 -10.87 -7.47 -3.05
C HIS A 145 -10.83 -6.54 -1.83
N GLY A 146 -9.80 -6.68 -0.97
CA GLY A 146 -9.57 -5.79 0.16
C GLY A 146 -9.33 -4.33 -0.28
N GLY A 147 -8.46 -4.11 -1.27
CA GLY A 147 -8.22 -2.78 -1.82
C GLY A 147 -9.47 -2.12 -2.38
N ARG A 148 -10.30 -2.87 -3.11
CA ARG A 148 -11.58 -2.39 -3.63
C ARG A 148 -12.57 -2.02 -2.54
N ALA A 149 -12.69 -2.87 -1.51
CA ALA A 149 -13.60 -2.62 -0.40
C ALA A 149 -13.24 -1.33 0.34
N VAL A 150 -11.95 -1.06 0.57
CA VAL A 150 -11.50 0.17 1.25
C VAL A 150 -11.63 1.40 0.35
N ALA A 151 -11.31 1.30 -0.95
CA ALA A 151 -11.40 2.46 -1.85
C ALA A 151 -12.84 2.89 -2.15
N ALA A 152 -13.77 1.95 -2.20
CA ALA A 152 -15.15 2.18 -2.64
C ALA A 152 -16.20 2.21 -1.52
N GLY A 153 -15.80 1.91 -0.28
CA GLY A 153 -16.66 1.98 0.91
C GLY A 153 -16.81 3.41 1.42
#